data_AF-A0A920EEP6-F1
#
_entry.id   AF-A0A920EEP6-F1
#
_cell.length_a   1.000
_cell.length_b   1.000
_cell.length_c   1.000
_cell.angle_alpha   90.00
_cell.angle_beta   90.00
_cell.angle_gamma   90.00
#
_symmetry.space_group_name_H-M   'P 1'
#
loop_
_entity.id
_entity.type
_entity.pdbx_description
1 polymer ?
#
loop_
_entity_poly.entity_id
_entity_poly.type
_entity_poly.pdbx_seq_one_letter_code
_entity_poly.pdbx_strand_id
1 'polypeptide(L)'
;MISKISNLFIWWNGQTIGTKIYTKFFGNFVGTDEYGNNYFKSSNGTKRWVNYKGVCDASNISPAWHSWIHKTTDKVPSFEKDNLSMSNSDDTYTEIKKNGKYHPNNFKNHSIFNDYESWKPKD
;
A
#
# COMPACT_ATOMS: atom_id res chain seq x y z
N MET A 1 -23.24 13.86 19.19
CA MET A 1 -21.88 14.09 19.73
C MET A 1 -21.34 12.80 20.40
N ILE A 2 -21.33 11.66 19.68
CA ILE A 2 -21.02 10.30 20.22
C ILE A 2 -19.71 9.72 19.64
N SER A 3 -18.97 10.49 18.83
CA SER A 3 -17.85 9.98 18.02
C SER A 3 -16.52 9.75 18.77
N LYS A 4 -16.43 10.07 20.07
CA LYS A 4 -15.14 10.04 20.80
C LYS A 4 -14.82 8.70 21.50
N ILE A 5 -15.83 7.86 21.78
CA ILE A 5 -15.64 6.58 22.49
C ILE A 5 -15.40 5.42 21.52
N SER A 6 -15.88 5.54 20.27
CA SER A 6 -15.70 4.51 19.23
C SER A 6 -14.24 4.16 18.95
N ASN A 7 -13.31 5.10 19.07
CA ASN A 7 -11.88 4.88 18.84
C ASN A 7 -11.20 3.99 19.90
N LEU A 8 -11.90 3.62 20.97
CA LEU A 8 -11.42 2.65 21.97
C LEU A 8 -11.72 1.20 21.56
N PHE A 9 -12.76 0.96 20.77
CA PHE A 9 -13.20 -0.40 20.37
C PHE A 9 -13.11 -0.65 18.86
N ILE A 10 -12.72 0.35 18.08
CA ILE A 10 -12.61 0.28 16.63
C ILE A 10 -11.22 0.77 16.23
N TRP A 11 -10.21 -0.10 16.38
CA TRP A 11 -8.83 0.24 16.01
C TRP A 11 -8.63 0.28 14.48
N TRP A 12 -9.57 -0.25 13.69
CA TRP A 12 -9.49 -0.29 12.23
C TRP A 12 -9.87 1.03 11.55
N ASN A 13 -10.62 1.92 12.21
CA ASN A 13 -10.96 3.25 11.66
C ASN A 13 -9.87 4.32 11.85
N GLY A 14 -8.64 3.91 12.20
CA GLY A 14 -7.47 4.79 12.22
C GLY A 14 -6.79 4.84 13.59
N GLN A 15 -6.15 5.97 13.88
CA GLN A 15 -5.28 6.11 15.06
C GLN A 15 -6.08 6.11 16.37
N THR A 16 -5.77 5.15 17.24
CA THR A 16 -6.31 5.08 18.62
C THR A 16 -5.83 6.27 19.45
N ILE A 17 -6.56 6.60 20.53
CA ILE A 17 -6.18 7.68 21.46
C ILE A 17 -4.76 7.48 22.00
N GLY A 18 -4.37 6.24 22.33
CA GLY A 18 -3.05 5.91 22.84
C GLY A 18 -1.95 6.27 21.85
N THR A 19 -2.12 5.92 20.57
CA THR A 19 -1.15 6.26 19.54
C THR A 19 -1.09 7.77 19.30
N LYS A 20 -2.19 8.52 19.44
CA LYS A 20 -2.18 9.99 19.37
C LYS A 20 -1.34 10.63 20.46
N ILE A 21 -1.53 10.17 21.71
CA ILE A 21 -0.77 10.65 22.86
C ILE A 21 0.71 10.29 22.68
N TYR A 22 1.02 9.05 22.33
CA TYR A 22 2.39 8.60 22.07
C TYR A 22 3.07 9.43 20.98
N THR A 23 2.38 9.68 19.87
CA THR A 23 2.92 10.48 18.76
C THR A 23 3.20 11.92 19.19
N LYS A 24 2.35 12.51 20.04
CA LYS A 24 2.57 13.87 20.55
C LYS A 24 3.81 13.98 21.44
N PHE A 25 4.12 12.95 22.22
CA PHE A 25 5.27 12.97 23.14
C PHE A 25 6.58 12.49 22.50
N PHE A 26 6.52 11.52 21.58
CA PHE A 26 7.71 10.82 21.08
C PHE A 26 7.89 10.92 19.55
N GLY A 27 6.92 11.46 18.82
CA GLY A 27 6.92 11.52 17.37
C GLY A 27 7.45 12.85 16.83
N ASN A 28 8.55 12.78 16.08
CA ASN A 28 8.97 13.87 15.21
C ASN A 28 8.33 13.70 13.84
N PHE A 29 7.60 14.73 13.40
CA PHE A 29 6.98 14.76 12.08
C PHE A 29 8.06 14.80 10.99
N VAL A 30 7.92 13.96 9.97
CA VAL A 30 8.88 13.84 8.86
C VAL A 30 8.29 14.39 7.57
N GLY A 31 7.04 14.05 7.26
CA GLY A 31 6.35 14.51 6.06
C GLY A 31 5.00 13.81 5.85
N THR A 32 4.39 14.13 4.72
CA THR A 32 3.08 13.61 4.30
C THR A 32 3.21 13.03 2.89
N ASP A 33 2.46 11.98 2.55
CA ASP A 33 2.37 11.46 1.18
C ASP A 33 1.21 12.05 0.37
N GLU A 34 1.11 11.66 -0.90
CA GLU A 34 0.04 12.07 -1.82
C GLU A 34 -1.35 11.63 -1.37
N TYR A 35 -1.43 10.55 -0.58
CA TYR A 35 -2.68 10.02 -0.02
C TYR A 35 -3.10 10.73 1.28
N GLY A 36 -2.24 11.61 1.81
CA GLY A 36 -2.46 12.37 3.04
C GLY A 36 -2.10 11.63 4.32
N ASN A 37 -1.35 10.52 4.24
CA ASN A 37 -0.81 9.84 5.40
C ASN A 37 0.39 10.61 5.94
N ASN A 38 0.47 10.72 7.28
CA ASN A 38 1.53 11.46 7.95
C ASN A 38 2.56 10.50 8.55
N TYR A 39 3.84 10.80 8.36
CA TYR A 39 4.93 9.93 8.77
C TYR A 39 5.73 10.55 9.91
N PHE A 40 6.08 9.71 10.88
CA PHE A 40 6.76 10.12 12.10
C PHE A 40 7.96 9.22 12.39
N LYS A 41 8.97 9.78 13.04
CA LYS A 41 10.12 9.04 13.58
C LYS A 41 10.33 9.36 15.05
N SER A 42 10.86 8.40 15.81
CA SER A 42 11.34 8.64 17.17
C SER A 42 12.54 9.59 17.15
N SER A 43 12.77 10.33 18.23
CA SER A 43 13.95 11.19 18.42
C SER A 43 15.26 10.42 18.18
N ASN A 44 15.33 9.18 18.64
CA ASN A 44 16.52 8.33 18.48
C ASN A 44 16.59 7.66 17.09
N GLY A 45 15.63 7.91 16.19
CA GLY A 45 15.56 7.31 14.85
C GLY A 45 15.24 5.81 14.80
N THR A 46 15.14 5.14 15.95
CA THR A 46 14.96 3.68 16.05
C THR A 46 13.60 3.19 15.56
N LYS A 47 12.55 3.99 15.77
CA LYS A 47 11.16 3.69 15.40
C LYS A 47 10.67 4.68 14.33
N ARG A 48 9.99 4.17 13.31
CA ARG A 48 9.27 4.91 12.27
C ARG A 48 7.82 4.39 12.26
N TRP A 49 6.84 5.27 12.14
CA TRP A 49 5.43 4.87 12.03
C TRP A 49 4.65 5.86 11.17
N VAL A 50 3.49 5.39 10.70
CA VAL A 50 2.57 6.14 9.86
C VAL A 50 1.25 6.37 10.59
N ASN A 51 0.67 7.53 10.35
CA ASN A 51 -0.68 7.87 10.76
C ASN A 51 -1.55 8.03 9.50
N TYR A 52 -2.42 7.05 9.27
CA TYR A 52 -3.29 7.04 8.11
C TYR A 52 -4.39 8.10 8.21
N LYS A 53 -4.74 8.72 7.08
CA LYS A 53 -5.84 9.69 7.00
C LYS A 53 -7.22 9.04 7.16
N GLY A 54 -7.35 7.76 6.81
CA GLY A 54 -8.60 7.00 6.81
C GLY A 54 -8.46 5.62 7.45
N VAL A 55 -9.01 4.59 6.79
CA VAL A 55 -8.91 3.19 7.22
C VAL A 55 -7.43 2.80 7.33
N CYS A 56 -7.10 2.14 8.44
CA CYS A 56 -5.74 1.67 8.69
C CYS A 56 -5.43 0.47 7.79
N ASP A 57 -4.85 0.74 6.62
CA ASP A 57 -4.44 -0.26 5.64
C ASP A 57 -3.02 -0.01 5.16
N ALA A 58 -2.15 -1.02 5.27
CA ALA A 58 -0.75 -0.96 4.89
C ALA A 58 -0.54 -0.73 3.39
N SER A 59 -1.50 -1.15 2.55
CA SER A 59 -1.44 -0.95 1.10
C SER A 59 -1.63 0.51 0.66
N ASN A 60 -2.09 1.39 1.55
CA ASN A 60 -2.26 2.82 1.26
C ASN A 60 -0.97 3.64 1.37
N ILE A 61 0.16 3.02 1.72
CA ILE A 61 1.47 3.67 1.77
C ILE A 61 2.01 3.81 0.34
N SER A 62 2.39 5.02 -0.06
CA SER A 62 3.03 5.22 -1.37
C SER A 62 4.38 4.48 -1.48
N PRO A 63 4.82 4.06 -2.68
CA PRO A 63 6.02 3.24 -2.85
C PRO A 63 7.29 3.86 -2.23
N ALA A 64 7.49 5.18 -2.39
CA ALA A 64 8.66 5.87 -1.85
C ALA A 64 8.66 5.87 -0.30
N TRP A 65 7.50 6.11 0.31
CA TRP A 65 7.34 6.06 1.76
C TRP A 65 7.39 4.63 2.32
N HIS A 66 7.03 3.62 1.53
CA HIS A 66 7.17 2.21 1.90
C HIS A 66 8.65 1.83 2.08
N SER A 67 9.52 2.20 1.15
CA SER A 67 10.97 1.99 1.30
C SER A 67 11.54 2.67 2.54
N TRP A 68 11.09 3.88 2.84
CA TRP A 68 11.53 4.63 4.02
C TRP A 68 11.03 4.01 5.33
N ILE A 69 9.75 3.64 5.43
CA ILE A 69 9.20 3.12 6.69
C ILE A 69 9.77 1.73 7.03
N HIS A 70 10.06 0.92 6.01
CA HIS A 70 10.73 -0.38 6.14
C HIS A 70 12.25 -0.30 6.29
N LYS A 71 12.82 0.91 6.41
CA LYS A 71 14.26 1.15 6.57
C LYS A 71 15.11 0.59 5.42
N THR A 72 14.53 0.41 4.25
CA THR A 72 15.28 0.10 3.01
C THR A 72 16.12 1.30 2.61
N THR A 73 15.61 2.51 2.85
CA THR A 73 16.32 3.77 2.61
C THR A 73 16.26 4.68 3.84
N ASP A 74 17.36 5.42 4.09
CA ASP A 74 17.40 6.45 5.12
C ASP A 74 16.98 7.84 4.61
N LYS A 75 16.99 8.01 3.29
CA LYS A 75 16.52 9.24 2.64
C LYS A 75 15.02 9.38 2.83
N VAL A 76 14.60 10.51 3.40
CA VAL A 76 13.19 10.90 3.42
C VAL A 76 12.78 11.14 1.97
N PRO A 77 11.69 10.52 1.48
CA PRO A 77 11.23 10.76 0.13
C PRO A 77 10.86 12.24 -0.01
N SER A 78 11.53 12.92 -0.93
CA SER A 78 11.15 14.27 -1.34
C SER A 78 10.11 14.14 -2.46
N PHE A 79 9.21 15.12 -2.57
CA PHE A 79 8.27 15.21 -3.69
C PHE A 79 8.95 15.60 -5.02
N GLU A 80 10.28 15.67 -5.07
CA GLU A 80 10.95 15.72 -6.36
C GLU A 80 10.57 14.44 -7.08
N LYS A 81 9.70 14.61 -8.08
CA LYS A 81 9.35 13.60 -9.07
C LYS A 81 10.65 12.99 -9.56
N ASP A 82 11.05 11.88 -8.94
CA ASP A 82 11.96 10.96 -9.60
C ASP A 82 11.22 10.60 -10.88
N ASN A 83 11.76 11.06 -12.00
CA ASN A 83 11.27 10.82 -13.36
C ASN A 83 11.46 9.34 -13.73
N LEU A 84 11.09 8.42 -12.84
CA LEU A 84 10.75 7.07 -13.22
C LEU A 84 9.43 7.19 -13.97
N SER A 85 9.55 7.37 -15.27
CA SER A 85 8.52 7.03 -16.22
C SER A 85 8.09 5.60 -15.88
N MET A 86 6.99 5.47 -15.16
CA MET A 86 6.26 4.24 -15.08
C MET A 86 5.91 3.94 -16.53
N SER A 87 6.67 3.04 -17.17
CA SER A 87 6.27 2.50 -18.45
C SER A 87 4.85 2.03 -18.24
N ASN A 88 3.89 2.63 -18.94
CA ASN A 88 2.47 2.35 -18.79
C ASN A 88 2.31 0.84 -18.84
N SER A 89 2.13 0.20 -17.68
CA SER A 89 1.88 -1.22 -17.61
C SER A 89 0.43 -1.40 -18.04
N ASP A 90 0.28 -1.47 -19.36
CA ASP A 90 -0.79 -2.04 -20.15
C ASP A 90 -2.09 -2.20 -19.37
N ASP A 91 -2.99 -1.21 -19.42
CA ASP A 91 -4.46 -1.24 -19.19
C ASP A 91 -5.07 -2.05 -18.03
N THR A 92 -4.26 -2.74 -17.23
CA THR A 92 -4.66 -3.76 -16.26
C THR A 92 -4.84 -3.12 -14.89
N TYR A 93 -4.03 -2.09 -14.59
CA TYR A 93 -4.07 -1.38 -13.31
C TYR A 93 -5.34 -0.52 -13.13
N THR A 94 -5.91 -0.02 -14.23
CA THR A 94 -7.12 0.82 -14.23
C THR A 94 -8.39 -0.01 -14.08
N GLU A 95 -8.44 -1.23 -14.66
CA GLU A 95 -9.59 -2.14 -14.53
C GLU A 95 -9.71 -2.80 -13.14
N ILE A 96 -8.59 -3.13 -12.49
CA ILE A 96 -8.58 -3.68 -11.12
C ILE A 96 -9.29 -2.73 -10.16
N LYS A 97 -9.11 -1.41 -10.31
CA LYS A 97 -9.77 -0.40 -9.48
C LYS A 97 -11.29 -0.35 -9.69
N LYS A 98 -11.80 -0.72 -10.87
CA LYS A 98 -13.22 -0.64 -11.21
C LYS A 98 -14.04 -1.79 -10.62
N ASN A 99 -13.48 -3.00 -10.59
CA ASN A 99 -14.17 -4.22 -10.11
C ASN A 99 -13.57 -4.79 -8.80
N GLY A 100 -12.55 -4.15 -8.24
CA GLY A 100 -11.96 -4.44 -6.93
C GLY A 100 -11.13 -5.72 -6.84
N LYS A 101 -11.04 -6.51 -7.91
CA LYS A 101 -10.27 -7.77 -7.95
C LYS A 101 -9.58 -7.92 -9.30
N TYR A 102 -8.32 -8.32 -9.25
CA TYR A 102 -7.64 -8.81 -10.44
C TYR A 102 -8.17 -10.20 -10.76
N HIS A 103 -8.74 -10.34 -11.96
CA HIS A 103 -8.97 -11.65 -12.55
C HIS A 103 -7.96 -11.79 -13.67
N PRO A 104 -6.97 -12.69 -13.57
CA PRO A 104 -6.19 -13.02 -14.75
C PRO A 104 -7.18 -13.52 -15.79
N ASN A 105 -7.10 -12.99 -17.01
CA ASN A 105 -7.75 -13.67 -18.12
C ASN A 105 -7.13 -15.07 -18.16
N ASN A 106 -7.88 -16.08 -17.69
CA ASN A 106 -7.56 -17.47 -17.97
C ASN A 106 -7.39 -17.53 -19.48
N PHE A 107 -6.13 -17.72 -19.92
CA PHE A 107 -5.67 -17.66 -21.29
C PHE A 107 -6.76 -18.04 -22.29
N LYS A 108 -7.50 -17.05 -22.80
CA LYS A 108 -8.38 -17.27 -23.94
C LYS A 108 -7.45 -17.29 -25.15
N ASN A 109 -7.15 -18.50 -25.60
CA ASN A 109 -6.47 -18.81 -26.85
C ASN A 109 -4.95 -18.53 -26.88
N HIS A 110 -4.18 -19.06 -25.94
CA HIS A 110 -3.03 -19.80 -26.45
C HIS A 110 -3.63 -21.12 -26.89
N SER A 111 -3.53 -21.45 -28.18
CA SER A 111 -3.50 -22.85 -28.60
C SER A 111 -2.73 -23.59 -27.52
N ILE A 112 -3.38 -24.51 -26.80
CA ILE A 112 -2.69 -25.33 -25.82
C ILE A 112 -1.50 -25.88 -26.62
N PHE A 113 -0.29 -25.41 -26.31
CA PHE A 113 0.91 -25.98 -26.88
C PHE A 113 0.99 -27.32 -26.17
N ASN A 114 0.21 -28.27 -26.69
CA ASN A 114 0.24 -29.63 -26.24
C ASN A 114 1.62 -30.11 -26.67
N ASP A 115 2.53 -30.25 -25.70
CA ASP A 115 3.88 -30.78 -25.94
C ASP A 115 3.85 -32.20 -26.54
N TYR A 116 2.67 -32.83 -26.59
CA TYR A 116 2.44 -34.15 -27.15
C TYR A 116 1.05 -34.26 -27.80
N GLU A 117 0.95 -35.11 -28.83
CA GLU A 117 -0.34 -35.51 -29.39
C GLU A 117 -0.87 -36.74 -28.64
N SER A 118 -2.10 -36.65 -28.12
CA SER A 118 -2.77 -37.80 -27.51
C SER A 118 -3.17 -38.81 -28.58
N TRP A 119 -2.80 -40.07 -28.37
CA TRP A 119 -3.20 -41.18 -29.24
C TRP A 119 -4.73 -41.34 -29.27
N LYS A 120 -5.29 -41.50 -30.48
CA LYS A 120 -6.72 -41.78 -30.70
C LYS A 120 -6.87 -43.21 -31.23
N PRO A 121 -7.61 -44.10 -30.55
CA PRO A 121 -7.90 -45.43 -31.06
C PRO A 121 -8.69 -45.34 -32.37
N LYS A 122 -8.45 -46.29 -33.28
CA LYS A 122 -9.33 -46.53 -34.43
C LYS A 122 -10.42 -47.51 -33.98
N ASP A 123 -11.67 -47.22 -34.36
CA ASP A 123 -12.80 -48.13 -34.23
C ASP A 123 -12.57 -49.44 -35.01
#